data_AF-A0A1L8WJF5-F1
#
_entry.id   AF-A0A1L8WJF5-F1
#
_cell.length_a   1.000
_cell.length_b   1.000
_cell.length_c   1.000
_cell.angle_alpha   90.00
_cell.angle_beta   90.00
_cell.angle_gamma   90.00
#
_symmetry.space_group_name_H-M   'P 1'
#
loop_
_entity.id
_entity.type
_entity.pdbx_description
1 polymer ?
#
loop_
_entity_poly.entity_id
_entity_poly.type
_entity_poly.pdbx_seq_one_letter_code
_entity_poly.pdbx_strand_id
1 'polypeptide(L)'
;MMNKKRIKKMLEGAALCSLMIAPAVLNMEEVFATQQMSIKKADFGVGQGIKWTDQVVAPFVDMTAYVSQDNLSNNGALNLAAVAKSTGQKFFNLGFMQSRGLKNGKIDWAWGGYNGLSESDNDQWQYEGIKKSIRELREVGGDVAVSFGGLNAGAFWETTQDSEILANAYKEVIEGYGLTRVDFDVEAGAMNYANNLANAKAVKKVQDQTGVSVTLTLPVMDTGLISTGLSVLQAYLEAGVELTTVNLMTMCYGSVVPDYAQGSLDAVDNTKKQLQDYYKRYANTTLTDEQAYAKLGTTPSIGFESEAHPYFTTDMFNQIIQHAKSKKLGMVSYWSMNRDAIVDGGQGQVKNQYEFLTVAQQFTDESDEPIDQLDRPSIPAGLNASSITKNSVVLNWSNNDSKEKVTHYEIYRDNVKIGTSKTNTFEDQNLKANTTYTYKIKAVNATGTSDFSQDLSVKTSTDNTQGDTWTLGHSYKVGDIVTYKGVQYRCLQSHTAYAGWEPDISPTLWARVY
;
A
#
# COMPACT_ATOMS: atom_id res chain seq x y z
N MET A 1 -45.93 -82.54 27.34
CA MET A 1 -47.31 -82.70 27.86
C MET A 1 -48.15 -81.52 27.40
N MET A 2 -49.31 -81.79 26.79
CA MET A 2 -50.28 -80.87 26.20
C MET A 2 -50.97 -79.95 27.22
N ASN A 3 -51.42 -78.74 26.82
CA ASN A 3 -52.88 -78.53 26.61
C ASN A 3 -53.26 -77.27 25.80
N LYS A 4 -54.26 -77.44 24.93
CA LYS A 4 -54.86 -76.48 23.98
C LYS A 4 -56.16 -75.90 24.53
N LYS A 5 -56.56 -74.71 24.03
CA LYS A 5 -57.90 -74.29 23.53
C LYS A 5 -57.84 -72.77 23.24
N ARG A 6 -58.44 -72.15 22.21
CA ARG A 6 -59.49 -72.52 21.22
C ARG A 6 -59.53 -71.44 20.10
N ILE A 7 -60.05 -71.81 18.93
CA ILE A 7 -60.16 -71.03 17.67
C ILE A 7 -61.64 -70.76 17.32
N LYS A 8 -61.99 -69.59 16.74
CA LYS A 8 -62.89 -69.32 15.56
C LYS A 8 -63.12 -67.79 15.40
N LYS A 9 -62.74 -67.13 14.27
CA LYS A 9 -63.37 -66.99 12.91
C LYS A 9 -64.72 -66.24 12.92
N MET A 10 -65.11 -65.35 11.99
CA MET A 10 -64.54 -64.67 10.80
C MET A 10 -65.64 -63.73 10.20
N LEU A 11 -65.29 -62.97 9.15
CA LEU A 11 -66.11 -62.19 8.17
C LEU A 11 -66.43 -60.74 8.55
N GLU A 12 -66.29 -59.68 7.74
CA GLU A 12 -65.83 -59.31 6.39
C GLU A 12 -66.74 -58.13 5.97
N GLY A 13 -66.18 -57.00 5.51
CA GLY A 13 -66.95 -55.84 5.03
C GLY A 13 -66.08 -54.60 4.90
N ALA A 14 -65.98 -54.06 3.68
CA ALA A 14 -64.88 -53.24 3.17
C ALA A 14 -64.99 -51.71 3.40
N ALA A 15 -63.87 -51.04 3.08
CA ALA A 15 -63.58 -49.61 2.84
C ALA A 15 -62.99 -48.84 4.03
N LEU A 16 -61.77 -48.26 3.99
CA LEU A 16 -60.70 -48.18 2.99
C LEU A 16 -59.42 -47.94 3.81
N CYS A 17 -58.46 -48.86 3.84
CA CYS A 17 -57.19 -48.68 4.55
C CYS A 17 -56.11 -49.55 3.90
N SER A 18 -55.18 -48.90 3.19
CA SER A 18 -54.04 -49.54 2.57
C SER A 18 -52.81 -49.30 3.45
N LEU A 19 -52.46 -50.28 4.28
CA LEU A 19 -51.18 -50.36 4.99
C LEU A 19 -50.63 -51.76 4.76
N MET A 20 -49.88 -51.90 3.67
CA MET A 20 -48.96 -53.03 3.48
C MET A 20 -47.59 -52.64 4.01
N ILE A 21 -47.01 -53.58 4.73
CA ILE A 21 -45.65 -53.58 5.26
C ILE A 21 -44.66 -53.54 4.08
N ALA A 22 -43.86 -52.50 4.03
CA ALA A 22 -42.60 -52.43 3.28
C ALA A 22 -41.50 -52.02 4.27
N PRO A 23 -40.23 -52.45 4.07
CA PRO A 23 -39.15 -52.07 4.96
C PRO A 23 -38.99 -50.55 4.87
N ALA A 24 -39.06 -49.88 6.02
CA ALA A 24 -38.92 -48.44 6.10
C ALA A 24 -37.50 -48.01 5.70
N VAL A 25 -37.34 -47.71 4.41
CA VAL A 25 -36.48 -46.61 3.96
C VAL A 25 -37.14 -45.34 4.51
N LEU A 26 -36.82 -44.99 5.75
CA LEU A 26 -37.19 -43.69 6.32
C LEU A 26 -36.01 -42.74 6.14
N ASN A 27 -36.30 -41.68 5.39
CA ASN A 27 -35.43 -40.60 5.01
C ASN A 27 -34.50 -40.16 6.14
N MET A 28 -33.22 -40.14 5.80
CA MET A 28 -32.12 -39.56 6.54
C MET A 28 -32.17 -38.02 6.44
N GLU A 29 -33.32 -37.39 6.71
CA GLU A 29 -33.49 -35.93 6.60
C GLU A 29 -34.23 -35.26 7.78
N GLU A 30 -34.76 -35.99 8.78
CA GLU A 30 -35.54 -35.36 9.87
C GLU A 30 -35.14 -35.75 11.31
N VAL A 31 -33.88 -36.10 11.55
CA VAL A 31 -33.35 -36.20 12.94
C VAL A 31 -31.99 -35.53 13.07
N PHE A 32 -31.91 -34.24 12.74
CA PHE A 32 -30.88 -33.32 13.26
C PHE A 32 -31.40 -31.87 13.23
N ALA A 33 -32.54 -31.63 13.87
CA ALA A 33 -32.95 -30.27 14.25
C ALA A 33 -32.20 -29.86 15.54
N THR A 34 -30.86 -29.83 15.48
CA THR A 34 -30.05 -29.10 16.46
C THR A 34 -29.92 -27.67 15.97
N GLN A 35 -30.69 -26.80 16.63
CA GLN A 35 -30.50 -25.37 16.78
C GLN A 35 -29.38 -24.79 15.89
N GLN A 36 -29.74 -24.42 14.67
CA GLN A 36 -28.89 -23.62 13.81
C GLN A 36 -28.84 -22.23 14.44
N MET A 37 -27.94 -22.04 15.41
CA MET A 37 -27.42 -20.70 15.66
C MET A 37 -26.81 -20.27 14.33
N SER A 38 -27.54 -19.43 13.61
CA SER A 38 -26.99 -18.54 12.60
C SER A 38 -25.94 -17.68 13.30
N ILE A 39 -24.73 -18.22 13.50
CA ILE A 39 -23.54 -17.41 13.68
C ILE A 39 -23.43 -16.71 12.33
N LYS A 40 -23.93 -15.48 12.29
CA LYS A 40 -23.63 -14.54 11.21
C LYS A 40 -22.11 -14.61 11.08
N LYS A 41 -21.61 -15.15 9.95
CA LYS A 41 -20.18 -15.23 9.68
C LYS A 41 -19.63 -13.84 9.98
N ALA A 42 -18.65 -13.74 10.89
CA ALA A 42 -18.06 -12.44 11.20
C ALA A 42 -17.52 -11.92 9.86
N ASP A 43 -18.13 -10.85 9.39
CA ASP A 43 -17.77 -10.12 8.20
C ASP A 43 -17.74 -8.69 8.71
N PHE A 44 -16.54 -8.15 8.91
CA PHE A 44 -16.35 -6.78 9.36
C PHE A 44 -16.70 -5.79 8.24
N GLY A 45 -17.28 -6.23 7.12
CA GLY A 45 -17.74 -5.37 6.03
C GLY A 45 -16.58 -4.84 5.18
N VAL A 46 -15.45 -5.54 5.18
CA VAL A 46 -14.26 -5.17 4.39
C VAL A 46 -14.11 -5.99 3.11
N GLY A 47 -15.07 -6.87 2.82
CA GLY A 47 -15.03 -7.79 1.69
C GLY A 47 -14.12 -9.00 1.93
N GLN A 48 -13.83 -9.74 0.86
CA GLN A 48 -13.02 -10.95 0.88
C GLN A 48 -11.66 -10.70 0.21
N GLY A 49 -10.58 -11.17 0.83
CA GLY A 49 -9.24 -11.09 0.27
C GLY A 49 -9.04 -12.02 -0.93
N ILE A 50 -7.97 -11.78 -1.67
CA ILE A 50 -7.59 -12.54 -2.87
C ILE A 50 -6.34 -13.37 -2.59
N LYS A 51 -6.06 -14.33 -3.48
CA LYS A 51 -4.78 -15.05 -3.40
C LYS A 51 -3.64 -14.11 -3.78
N TRP A 52 -2.59 -14.12 -2.99
CA TRP A 52 -1.37 -13.36 -3.24
C TRP A 52 -0.47 -14.08 -4.25
N THR A 53 0.33 -13.31 -4.98
CA THR A 53 1.36 -13.84 -5.87
C THR A 53 2.49 -14.50 -5.07
N ASP A 54 3.21 -15.42 -5.72
CA ASP A 54 4.33 -16.14 -5.09
C ASP A 54 5.51 -15.20 -4.78
N GLN A 55 5.74 -14.20 -5.64
CA GLN A 55 6.62 -13.07 -5.39
C GLN A 55 5.79 -11.80 -5.23
N VAL A 56 5.99 -11.07 -4.13
CA VAL A 56 5.16 -9.90 -3.82
C VAL A 56 5.97 -8.76 -3.22
N VAL A 57 5.64 -7.54 -3.60
CA VAL A 57 6.01 -6.32 -2.86
C VAL A 57 4.87 -6.00 -1.92
N ALA A 58 5.12 -5.95 -0.61
CA ALA A 58 4.08 -5.70 0.39
C ALA A 58 4.60 -4.89 1.58
N PRO A 59 4.71 -3.56 1.47
CA PRO A 59 5.22 -2.73 2.56
C PRO A 59 4.33 -2.77 3.79
N PHE A 60 4.95 -2.58 4.96
CA PHE A 60 4.21 -2.41 6.21
C PHE A 60 3.48 -1.07 6.23
N VAL A 61 2.30 -1.05 6.86
CA VAL A 61 1.50 0.15 7.14
C VAL A 61 1.12 0.13 8.60
N ASP A 62 1.47 1.19 9.33
CA ASP A 62 0.90 1.45 10.64
C ASP A 62 -0.49 2.05 10.44
N MET A 63 -1.53 1.24 10.73
CA MET A 63 -2.93 1.66 10.58
C MET A 63 -3.42 2.54 11.73
N THR A 64 -2.63 2.64 12.81
CA THR A 64 -2.94 3.47 13.99
C THR A 64 -2.31 4.86 13.89
N ALA A 65 -1.24 5.01 13.10
CA ALA A 65 -0.62 6.30 12.83
C ALA A 65 -1.60 7.25 12.14
N TYR A 66 -1.80 8.42 12.76
CA TYR A 66 -2.75 9.41 12.29
C TYR A 66 -2.30 10.11 11.00
N VAL A 67 -3.12 10.01 9.96
CA VAL A 67 -2.91 10.66 8.65
C VAL A 67 -3.81 11.90 8.53
N SER A 68 -3.18 13.08 8.53
CA SER A 68 -3.87 14.38 8.42
C SER A 68 -4.11 14.86 6.99
N GLN A 69 -3.51 14.22 5.98
CA GLN A 69 -3.65 14.62 4.58
C GLN A 69 -4.97 14.11 4.00
N ASP A 70 -5.91 15.00 3.70
CA ASP A 70 -7.28 14.65 3.26
C ASP A 70 -7.33 13.69 2.07
N ASN A 71 -6.40 13.82 1.11
CA ASN A 71 -6.35 12.98 -0.08
C ASN A 71 -5.77 11.58 0.16
N LEU A 72 -5.12 11.35 1.31
CA LEU A 72 -4.53 10.08 1.72
C LEU A 72 -5.11 9.56 3.04
N SER A 73 -6.18 10.17 3.55
CA SER A 73 -6.78 9.81 4.83
C SER A 73 -8.16 9.17 4.64
N ASN A 74 -8.43 8.14 5.42
CA ASN A 74 -9.74 7.60 5.70
C ASN A 74 -9.94 7.67 7.21
N ASN A 75 -10.53 8.76 7.69
CA ASN A 75 -10.73 9.04 9.13
C ASN A 75 -9.45 8.87 9.96
N GLY A 76 -8.32 9.39 9.48
CA GLY A 76 -7.03 9.29 10.17
C GLY A 76 -6.25 8.02 9.87
N ALA A 77 -6.85 6.97 9.27
CA ALA A 77 -6.10 5.83 8.75
C ALA A 77 -5.60 6.10 7.33
N LEU A 78 -4.47 5.51 6.93
CA LEU A 78 -3.95 5.66 5.56
C LEU A 78 -4.95 5.10 4.54
N ASN A 79 -5.28 5.88 3.51
CA ASN A 79 -6.12 5.47 2.39
C ASN A 79 -5.31 4.62 1.40
N LEU A 80 -5.35 3.30 1.60
CA LEU A 80 -4.62 2.34 0.77
C LEU A 80 -5.07 2.34 -0.71
N ALA A 81 -6.35 2.64 -0.97
CA ALA A 81 -6.86 2.73 -2.34
C ALA A 81 -6.29 3.95 -3.08
N ALA A 82 -6.08 5.07 -2.39
CA ALA A 82 -5.44 6.26 -2.95
C ALA A 82 -3.96 5.99 -3.27
N VAL A 83 -3.23 5.30 -2.38
CA VAL A 83 -1.87 4.81 -2.67
C VAL A 83 -1.90 3.91 -3.90
N ALA A 84 -2.74 2.87 -3.90
CA ALA A 84 -2.84 1.91 -5.00
C ALA A 84 -3.19 2.55 -6.36
N LYS A 85 -4.07 3.55 -6.39
CA LYS A 85 -4.45 4.27 -7.61
C LYS A 85 -3.31 5.15 -8.13
N SER A 86 -2.48 5.71 -7.24
CA SER A 86 -1.39 6.61 -7.61
C SER A 86 -0.10 5.88 -7.98
N THR A 87 0.12 4.69 -7.43
CA THR A 87 1.40 3.96 -7.58
C THR A 87 1.27 2.58 -8.22
N GLY A 88 0.05 2.06 -8.34
CA GLY A 88 -0.19 0.67 -8.76
C GLY A 88 0.04 -0.38 -7.68
N GLN A 89 0.55 -0.02 -6.48
CA GLN A 89 0.79 -0.97 -5.39
C GLN A 89 -0.51 -1.62 -4.91
N LYS A 90 -0.53 -2.96 -4.80
CA LYS A 90 -1.75 -3.72 -4.50
C LYS A 90 -1.76 -4.44 -3.16
N PHE A 91 -0.59 -4.75 -2.61
CA PHE A 91 -0.48 -5.60 -1.43
C PHE A 91 0.19 -4.86 -0.28
N PHE A 92 -0.31 -5.03 0.94
CA PHE A 92 0.20 -4.35 2.13
C PHE A 92 0.16 -5.27 3.36
N ASN A 93 1.15 -5.13 4.23
CA ASN A 93 1.15 -5.75 5.56
C ASN A 93 0.67 -4.71 6.59
N LEU A 94 -0.45 -4.96 7.27
CA LEU A 94 -1.04 -4.00 8.19
C LEU A 94 -0.62 -4.31 9.62
N GLY A 95 0.13 -3.38 10.21
CA GLY A 95 0.66 -3.44 11.57
C GLY A 95 -0.12 -2.55 12.53
N PHE A 96 -0.31 -2.93 13.80
CA PHE A 96 -0.22 -4.30 14.32
C PHE A 96 -1.47 -4.64 15.11
N MET A 97 -1.86 -5.92 15.09
CA MET A 97 -2.93 -6.44 15.92
C MET A 97 -2.36 -6.88 17.27
N GLN A 98 -2.84 -6.26 18.36
CA GLN A 98 -2.33 -6.51 19.72
C GLN A 98 -3.46 -6.76 20.72
N SER A 99 -3.10 -7.38 21.84
CA SER A 99 -3.97 -7.75 22.95
C SER A 99 -3.95 -6.67 24.04
N ARG A 100 -5.13 -6.35 24.56
CA ARG A 100 -5.36 -5.54 25.76
C ARG A 100 -5.55 -6.40 27.01
N GLY A 101 -5.41 -7.72 26.88
CA GLY A 101 -5.60 -8.71 27.94
C GLY A 101 -6.72 -9.71 27.64
N LEU A 102 -7.19 -10.41 28.67
CA LEU A 102 -8.33 -11.33 28.57
C LEU A 102 -9.61 -10.68 29.10
N LYS A 103 -10.68 -10.79 28.31
CA LYS A 103 -12.02 -10.35 28.68
C LYS A 103 -13.01 -11.48 28.40
N ASN A 104 -13.70 -11.94 29.44
CA ASN A 104 -14.68 -13.04 29.34
C ASN A 104 -14.11 -14.31 28.68
N GLY A 105 -12.87 -14.68 29.00
CA GLY A 105 -12.22 -15.88 28.46
C GLY A 105 -11.77 -15.76 27.00
N LYS A 106 -11.79 -14.57 26.42
CA LYS A 106 -11.28 -14.28 25.07
C LYS A 106 -10.19 -13.22 25.12
N ILE A 107 -9.32 -13.21 24.11
CA ILE A 107 -8.38 -12.10 23.92
C ILE A 107 -9.17 -10.87 23.52
N ASP A 108 -8.97 -9.78 24.26
CA ASP A 108 -9.47 -8.46 23.91
C ASP A 108 -8.47 -7.79 22.96
N TRP A 109 -8.66 -8.00 21.66
CA TRP A 109 -7.74 -7.50 20.64
C TRP A 109 -8.12 -6.09 20.15
N ALA A 110 -7.13 -5.32 19.71
CA ALA A 110 -7.31 -4.04 19.02
C ALA A 110 -6.09 -3.70 18.16
N TRP A 111 -6.27 -2.85 17.15
CA TRP A 111 -5.15 -2.26 16.42
C TRP A 111 -4.28 -1.44 17.37
N GLY A 112 -2.99 -1.76 17.43
CA GLY A 112 -2.00 -1.17 18.35
C GLY A 112 -2.32 -1.36 19.83
N GLY A 113 -3.29 -2.20 20.19
CA GLY A 113 -3.78 -2.34 21.56
C GLY A 113 -4.57 -1.11 22.06
N TYR A 114 -4.98 -0.21 21.16
CA TYR A 114 -5.70 1.01 21.53
C TYR A 114 -7.19 0.78 21.77
N ASN A 115 -7.76 1.55 22.70
CA ASN A 115 -9.22 1.58 22.88
C ASN A 115 -9.91 2.18 21.65
N GLY A 116 -11.11 1.68 21.34
CA GLY A 116 -11.88 2.14 20.19
C GLY A 116 -11.43 1.59 18.82
N LEU A 117 -10.31 0.86 18.74
CA LEU A 117 -9.78 0.33 17.47
C LEU A 117 -9.98 -1.19 17.31
N SER A 118 -11.16 -1.69 17.65
CA SER A 118 -11.55 -3.09 17.45
C SER A 118 -13.03 -3.23 17.07
N GLU A 119 -13.45 -4.40 16.59
CA GLU A 119 -14.87 -4.62 16.27
C GLU A 119 -15.74 -4.59 17.55
N SER A 120 -15.21 -5.07 18.68
CA SER A 120 -15.94 -5.14 19.96
C SER A 120 -15.96 -3.83 20.74
N ASP A 121 -15.08 -2.90 20.39
CA ASP A 121 -14.90 -1.59 21.00
C ASP A 121 -14.47 -0.63 19.88
N ASN A 122 -15.47 -0.10 19.18
CA ASN A 122 -15.35 0.63 17.92
C ASN A 122 -15.66 2.13 18.16
N ASP A 123 -14.68 2.99 17.91
CA ASP A 123 -14.76 4.45 18.04
C ASP A 123 -15.70 5.13 17.03
N GLN A 124 -16.22 4.37 16.06
CA GLN A 124 -17.04 4.81 14.93
C GLN A 124 -16.34 5.83 14.03
N TRP A 125 -15.01 5.93 14.10
CA TRP A 125 -14.25 6.93 13.37
C TRP A 125 -12.98 6.34 12.74
N GLN A 126 -11.87 6.22 13.48
CA GLN A 126 -10.63 5.72 12.90
C GLN A 126 -10.72 4.23 12.62
N TYR A 127 -11.41 3.45 13.46
CA TYR A 127 -11.64 2.03 13.18
C TYR A 127 -12.46 1.81 11.89
N GLU A 128 -13.50 2.61 11.69
CA GLU A 128 -14.25 2.62 10.43
C GLU A 128 -13.41 3.12 9.25
N GLY A 129 -12.45 4.01 9.51
CA GLY A 129 -11.41 4.42 8.57
C GLY A 129 -10.52 3.27 8.11
N ILE A 130 -10.01 2.46 9.03
CA ILE A 130 -9.21 1.26 8.75
C ILE A 130 -10.02 0.29 7.89
N LYS A 131 -11.27 -0.01 8.29
CA LYS A 131 -12.17 -0.89 7.55
C LYS A 131 -12.45 -0.37 6.14
N LYS A 132 -12.69 0.94 6.01
CA LYS A 132 -12.88 1.61 4.73
C LYS A 132 -11.65 1.49 3.83
N SER A 133 -10.45 1.71 4.36
CA SER A 133 -9.21 1.57 3.60
C SER A 133 -9.00 0.16 3.03
N ILE A 134 -9.30 -0.88 3.80
CA ILE A 134 -9.21 -2.28 3.31
C ILE A 134 -10.25 -2.54 2.23
N ARG A 135 -11.51 -2.13 2.46
CA ARG A 135 -12.61 -2.31 1.52
C ARG A 135 -12.32 -1.64 0.17
N GLU A 136 -11.95 -0.36 0.19
CA GLU A 136 -11.67 0.43 -1.02
C GLU A 136 -10.42 -0.07 -1.76
N LEU A 137 -9.41 -0.61 -1.05
CA LEU A 137 -8.27 -1.24 -1.69
C LEU A 137 -8.69 -2.48 -2.49
N ARG A 138 -9.56 -3.31 -1.93
CA ARG A 138 -10.09 -4.51 -2.60
C ARG A 138 -10.95 -4.15 -3.81
N GLU A 139 -11.70 -3.06 -3.76
CA GLU A 139 -12.44 -2.53 -4.92
C GLU A 139 -11.53 -2.15 -6.09
N VAL A 140 -10.25 -1.83 -5.84
CA VAL A 140 -9.25 -1.59 -6.89
C VAL A 140 -8.30 -2.77 -7.12
N GLY A 141 -8.69 -3.97 -6.67
CA GLY A 141 -7.97 -5.23 -6.93
C GLY A 141 -6.73 -5.44 -6.06
N GLY A 142 -6.60 -4.73 -4.94
CA GLY A 142 -5.57 -4.99 -3.94
C GLY A 142 -6.04 -5.86 -2.78
N ASP A 143 -5.13 -6.17 -1.87
CA ASP A 143 -5.44 -6.92 -0.65
C ASP A 143 -4.42 -6.67 0.47
N VAL A 144 -4.72 -7.21 1.65
CA VAL A 144 -3.94 -6.99 2.87
C VAL A 144 -3.67 -8.27 3.63
N ALA A 145 -2.52 -8.32 4.29
CA ALA A 145 -2.28 -9.24 5.39
C ALA A 145 -2.34 -8.44 6.69
N VAL A 146 -2.84 -9.05 7.77
CA VAL A 146 -2.77 -8.46 9.12
C VAL A 146 -1.57 -9.05 9.83
N SER A 147 -0.75 -8.18 10.40
CA SER A 147 0.40 -8.56 11.21
C SER A 147 0.06 -8.52 12.70
N PHE A 148 0.31 -9.63 13.40
CA PHE A 148 0.13 -9.77 14.84
C PHE A 148 1.48 -9.61 15.55
N GLY A 149 1.52 -8.86 16.65
CA GLY A 149 2.74 -8.65 17.44
C GLY A 149 3.37 -7.27 17.22
N GLY A 150 4.61 -7.25 16.72
CA GLY A 150 5.46 -6.07 16.58
C GLY A 150 6.28 -5.76 17.84
N LEU A 151 7.10 -4.70 17.77
CA LEU A 151 8.05 -4.30 18.81
C LEU A 151 7.45 -4.09 20.21
N ASN A 152 6.23 -3.55 20.28
CA ASN A 152 5.57 -3.23 21.54
C ASN A 152 4.95 -4.48 22.17
N ALA A 153 5.04 -4.59 23.51
CA ALA A 153 4.37 -5.65 24.26
C ALA A 153 2.86 -5.65 23.98
N GLY A 154 2.27 -6.84 23.88
CA GLY A 154 0.87 -6.99 23.50
C GLY A 154 0.65 -8.08 22.46
N ALA A 155 1.65 -8.89 22.15
CA ALA A 155 1.41 -10.06 21.31
C ALA A 155 0.43 -11.02 21.99
N PHE A 156 -0.46 -11.65 21.22
CA PHE A 156 -1.50 -12.50 21.76
C PHE A 156 -0.92 -13.65 22.60
N TRP A 157 0.20 -14.21 22.16
CA TRP A 157 0.90 -15.30 22.85
C TRP A 157 1.70 -14.85 24.08
N GLU A 158 1.83 -13.54 24.33
CA GLU A 158 2.28 -13.02 25.63
C GLU A 158 1.12 -12.98 26.63
N THR A 159 -0.13 -12.83 26.16
CA THR A 159 -1.32 -12.75 27.01
C THR A 159 -1.75 -14.11 27.54
N THR A 160 -1.67 -15.16 26.71
CA THR A 160 -2.06 -16.52 27.09
C THR A 160 -1.31 -17.56 26.26
N GLN A 161 -1.10 -18.75 26.84
CA GLN A 161 -0.54 -19.92 26.16
C GLN A 161 -1.62 -21.01 25.94
N ASP A 162 -2.90 -20.68 26.15
CA ASP A 162 -4.02 -21.53 25.78
C ASP A 162 -4.24 -21.46 24.26
N SER A 163 -3.93 -22.57 23.57
CA SER A 163 -4.01 -22.64 22.11
C SER A 163 -5.44 -22.52 21.57
N GLU A 164 -6.47 -22.84 22.36
CA GLU A 164 -7.87 -22.66 21.94
C GLU A 164 -8.28 -21.19 21.99
N ILE A 165 -7.89 -20.47 23.05
CA ILE A 165 -8.16 -19.03 23.15
C ILE A 165 -7.43 -18.29 22.03
N LEU A 166 -6.16 -18.62 21.78
CA LEU A 166 -5.38 -18.06 20.68
C LEU A 166 -6.02 -18.35 19.31
N ALA A 167 -6.37 -19.62 19.05
CA ALA A 167 -6.93 -20.02 17.75
C ALA A 167 -8.28 -19.33 17.49
N ASN A 168 -9.12 -19.18 18.51
CA ASN A 168 -10.39 -18.48 18.38
C ASN A 168 -10.19 -16.99 18.06
N ALA A 169 -9.23 -16.33 18.71
CA ALA A 169 -8.93 -14.92 18.43
C ALA A 169 -8.38 -14.72 17.01
N TYR A 170 -7.44 -15.56 16.57
CA TYR A 170 -6.92 -15.50 15.19
C TYR A 170 -8.02 -15.76 14.17
N LYS A 171 -8.84 -16.78 14.40
CA LYS A 171 -9.95 -17.10 13.49
C LYS A 171 -10.96 -15.96 13.39
N GLU A 172 -11.30 -15.31 14.50
CA GLU A 172 -12.18 -14.14 14.52
C GLU A 172 -11.63 -13.01 13.64
N VAL A 173 -10.35 -12.67 13.76
CA VAL A 173 -9.70 -11.63 12.94
C VAL A 173 -9.59 -12.06 11.47
N ILE A 174 -9.20 -13.31 11.20
CA ILE A 174 -9.04 -13.85 9.85
C ILE A 174 -10.38 -13.90 9.10
N GLU A 175 -11.41 -14.45 9.72
CA GLU A 175 -12.74 -14.52 9.10
C GLU A 175 -13.38 -13.14 9.01
N GLY A 176 -13.26 -12.32 10.06
CA GLY A 176 -13.80 -10.98 10.13
C GLY A 176 -13.26 -10.04 9.05
N TYR A 177 -11.94 -10.04 8.81
CA TYR A 177 -11.34 -9.25 7.74
C TYR A 177 -11.26 -9.98 6.39
N GLY A 178 -11.74 -11.23 6.30
CA GLY A 178 -11.68 -12.05 5.08
C GLY A 178 -10.24 -12.27 4.60
N LEU A 179 -9.29 -12.51 5.51
CA LEU A 179 -7.87 -12.60 5.20
C LEU A 179 -7.51 -13.93 4.53
N THR A 180 -6.68 -13.86 3.50
CA THR A 180 -6.06 -15.02 2.83
C THR A 180 -4.60 -15.21 3.25
N ARG A 181 -4.00 -14.18 3.87
CA ARG A 181 -2.64 -14.18 4.43
C ARG A 181 -2.61 -13.43 5.76
N VAL A 182 -1.83 -13.93 6.70
CA VAL A 182 -1.50 -13.28 7.98
C VAL A 182 0.00 -13.27 8.18
N ASP A 183 0.46 -12.32 8.99
CA ASP A 183 1.85 -12.19 9.40
C ASP A 183 1.96 -12.25 10.93
N PHE A 184 3.01 -12.87 11.42
CA PHE A 184 3.36 -12.88 12.84
C PHE A 184 4.70 -12.21 12.99
N ASP A 185 4.69 -10.97 13.45
CA ASP A 185 5.88 -10.19 13.73
C ASP A 185 6.31 -10.41 15.18
N VAL A 186 7.34 -11.24 15.36
CA VAL A 186 7.74 -11.76 16.66
C VAL A 186 9.05 -11.11 17.09
N GLU A 187 8.93 -10.10 17.96
CA GLU A 187 10.03 -9.24 18.37
C GLU A 187 10.22 -9.17 19.88
N ALA A 188 11.39 -8.69 20.31
CA ALA A 188 11.68 -8.31 21.68
C ALA A 188 11.23 -9.35 22.74
N GLY A 189 10.37 -8.94 23.68
CA GLY A 189 9.87 -9.78 24.76
C GLY A 189 9.02 -10.98 24.30
N ALA A 190 8.48 -10.91 23.09
CA ALA A 190 7.55 -11.89 22.55
C ALA A 190 8.25 -13.12 21.95
N MET A 191 9.59 -13.17 21.87
CA MET A 191 10.34 -14.21 21.16
C MET A 191 10.59 -15.51 21.95
N ASN A 192 9.95 -15.68 23.11
CA ASN A 192 10.15 -16.87 23.93
C ASN A 192 9.65 -18.16 23.22
N TYR A 193 10.45 -19.23 23.23
CA TYR A 193 10.12 -20.51 22.60
C TYR A 193 8.79 -21.12 23.10
N ALA A 194 8.57 -21.19 24.42
CA ALA A 194 7.42 -21.90 24.97
C ALA A 194 6.10 -21.20 24.60
N ASN A 195 6.09 -19.87 24.67
CA ASN A 195 4.94 -19.07 24.25
C ASN A 195 4.71 -19.21 22.74
N ASN A 196 5.78 -19.19 21.93
CA ASN A 196 5.65 -19.36 20.49
C ASN A 196 5.27 -20.78 20.06
N LEU A 197 5.58 -21.81 20.84
CA LEU A 197 5.09 -23.16 20.58
C LEU A 197 3.58 -23.26 20.82
N ALA A 198 3.07 -22.64 21.88
CA ALA A 198 1.63 -22.52 22.12
C ALA A 198 0.94 -21.71 21.00
N ASN A 199 1.58 -20.59 20.61
CA ASN A 199 1.15 -19.77 19.49
C ASN A 199 1.07 -20.57 18.18
N ALA A 200 2.17 -21.22 17.80
CA ALA A 200 2.26 -21.96 16.55
C ALA A 200 1.24 -23.10 16.46
N LYS A 201 0.92 -23.78 17.58
CA LYS A 201 -0.16 -24.77 17.61
C LYS A 201 -1.53 -24.15 17.30
N ALA A 202 -1.81 -22.95 17.82
CA ALA A 202 -3.01 -22.21 17.49
C ALA A 202 -3.02 -21.75 16.02
N VAL A 203 -1.90 -21.23 15.53
CA VAL A 203 -1.73 -20.82 14.13
C VAL A 203 -1.96 -22.00 13.19
N LYS A 204 -1.34 -23.16 13.46
CA LYS A 204 -1.54 -24.39 12.68
C LYS A 204 -3.01 -24.80 12.66
N LYS A 205 -3.66 -24.80 13.83
CA LYS A 205 -5.09 -25.13 13.92
C LYS A 205 -5.94 -24.21 13.04
N VAL A 206 -5.68 -22.90 13.04
CA VAL A 206 -6.44 -21.97 12.20
C VAL A 206 -6.08 -22.14 10.72
N GLN A 207 -4.79 -22.32 10.40
CA GLN A 207 -4.32 -22.60 9.04
C GLN A 207 -5.02 -23.83 8.43
N ASP A 208 -5.19 -24.91 9.19
CA ASP A 208 -5.89 -26.10 8.72
C ASP A 208 -7.40 -25.88 8.53
N GLN A 209 -7.99 -24.95 9.27
CA GLN A 209 -9.43 -24.63 9.19
C GLN A 209 -9.76 -23.65 8.07
N THR A 210 -8.87 -22.69 7.79
CA THR A 210 -9.16 -21.56 6.91
C THR A 210 -8.36 -21.59 5.61
N GLY A 211 -7.25 -22.34 5.57
CA GLY A 211 -6.30 -22.31 4.47
C GLY A 211 -5.46 -21.03 4.38
N VAL A 212 -5.44 -20.20 5.43
CA VAL A 212 -4.70 -18.93 5.44
C VAL A 212 -3.19 -19.16 5.26
N SER A 213 -2.56 -18.38 4.39
CA SER A 213 -1.10 -18.33 4.27
C SER A 213 -0.50 -17.65 5.50
N VAL A 214 0.63 -18.17 5.98
CA VAL A 214 1.32 -17.65 7.17
C VAL A 214 2.69 -17.10 6.79
N THR A 215 2.93 -15.84 7.13
CA THR A 215 4.24 -15.20 7.18
C THR A 215 4.73 -15.12 8.61
N LEU A 216 6.03 -15.33 8.82
CA LEU A 216 6.70 -15.15 10.11
C LEU A 216 7.79 -14.09 9.94
N THR A 217 7.59 -12.90 10.52
CA THR A 217 8.53 -11.79 10.48
C THR A 217 9.43 -11.83 11.71
N LEU A 218 10.76 -11.83 11.50
CA LEU A 218 11.75 -12.06 12.55
C LEU A 218 12.98 -11.16 12.42
N PRO A 219 13.62 -10.81 13.56
CA PRO A 219 14.84 -10.00 13.57
C PRO A 219 16.05 -10.81 13.12
N VAL A 220 16.93 -10.14 12.40
CA VAL A 220 18.18 -10.70 11.86
C VAL A 220 19.36 -9.80 12.17
N MET A 221 20.54 -10.39 12.13
CA MET A 221 21.79 -9.68 11.90
C MET A 221 22.34 -10.08 10.52
N ASP A 222 23.45 -9.49 10.10
CA ASP A 222 24.22 -9.91 8.91
C ASP A 222 24.57 -11.41 8.92
N THR A 223 24.64 -12.03 10.11
CA THR A 223 24.85 -13.47 10.31
C THR A 223 23.59 -14.34 10.18
N GLY A 224 22.42 -13.76 9.89
CA GLY A 224 21.12 -14.43 9.74
C GLY A 224 20.18 -14.22 10.94
N LEU A 225 19.21 -15.12 11.13
CA LEU A 225 18.32 -15.10 12.29
C LEU A 225 19.11 -15.20 13.59
N ILE A 226 18.77 -14.34 14.54
CA ILE A 226 19.33 -14.36 15.89
C ILE A 226 18.83 -15.60 16.66
N SER A 227 19.48 -15.94 17.78
CA SER A 227 19.19 -17.17 18.55
C SER A 227 17.73 -17.31 18.99
N THR A 228 17.10 -16.21 19.42
CA THR A 228 15.68 -16.19 19.76
C THR A 228 14.80 -16.36 18.52
N GLY A 229 15.15 -15.73 17.39
CA GLY A 229 14.45 -15.90 16.12
C GLY A 229 14.49 -17.35 15.62
N LEU A 230 15.63 -18.01 15.75
CA LEU A 230 15.77 -19.44 15.47
C LEU A 230 14.90 -20.31 16.39
N SER A 231 14.76 -19.92 17.66
CA SER A 231 13.90 -20.61 18.60
C SER A 231 12.42 -20.48 18.21
N VAL A 232 11.99 -19.30 17.74
CA VAL A 232 10.64 -19.08 17.21
C VAL A 232 10.41 -19.90 15.95
N LEU A 233 11.35 -19.89 14.99
CA LEU A 233 11.28 -20.71 13.78
C LEU A 233 11.14 -22.20 14.12
N GLN A 234 11.94 -22.71 15.06
CA GLN A 234 11.83 -24.08 15.54
C GLN A 234 10.42 -24.38 16.06
N ALA A 235 9.86 -23.52 16.92
CA ALA A 235 8.52 -23.72 17.49
C ALA A 235 7.44 -23.83 16.42
N TYR A 236 7.52 -23.01 15.36
CA TYR A 236 6.59 -23.04 14.23
C TYR A 236 6.72 -24.31 13.39
N LEU A 237 7.95 -24.74 13.10
CA LEU A 237 8.19 -25.97 12.35
C LEU A 237 7.77 -27.23 13.13
N GLU A 238 8.06 -27.29 14.43
CA GLU A 238 7.64 -28.40 15.30
C GLU A 238 6.12 -28.50 15.45
N ALA A 239 5.42 -27.37 15.42
CA ALA A 239 3.95 -27.34 15.40
C ALA A 239 3.36 -27.71 14.03
N GLY A 240 4.18 -27.84 12.99
CA GLY A 240 3.76 -28.18 11.63
C GLY A 240 3.09 -27.01 10.90
N VAL A 241 3.39 -25.76 11.26
CA VAL A 241 2.89 -24.59 10.53
C VAL A 241 3.57 -24.53 9.16
N GLU A 242 2.77 -24.49 8.10
CA GLU A 242 3.27 -24.32 6.75
C GLU A 242 3.56 -22.83 6.49
N LEU A 243 4.82 -22.44 6.66
CA LEU A 243 5.26 -21.07 6.44
C LEU A 243 5.36 -20.78 4.95
N THR A 244 4.58 -19.80 4.50
CA THR A 244 4.67 -19.26 3.13
C THR A 244 5.92 -18.40 2.99
N THR A 245 6.20 -17.57 4.00
CA THR A 245 7.37 -16.68 4.02
C THR A 245 7.94 -16.57 5.43
N VAL A 246 9.27 -16.62 5.55
CA VAL A 246 10.04 -16.16 6.71
C VAL A 246 10.63 -14.81 6.32
N ASN A 247 10.01 -13.74 6.81
CA ASN A 247 10.34 -12.37 6.45
C ASN A 247 11.39 -11.81 7.40
N LEU A 248 12.48 -11.29 6.86
CA LEU A 248 13.63 -10.86 7.64
C LEU A 248 13.58 -9.35 7.85
N MET A 249 13.60 -8.91 9.10
CA MET A 249 13.73 -7.49 9.44
C MET A 249 15.18 -7.07 9.28
N THR A 250 15.58 -6.80 8.03
CA THR A 250 16.94 -6.41 7.64
C THR A 250 17.20 -4.94 7.98
N MET A 251 17.13 -4.63 9.27
CA MET A 251 17.14 -3.28 9.83
C MET A 251 17.72 -3.31 11.26
N CYS A 252 17.91 -2.14 11.85
CA CYS A 252 18.26 -1.95 13.27
C CYS A 252 19.55 -2.68 13.70
N TYR A 253 20.50 -2.87 12.78
CA TYR A 253 21.74 -3.60 13.07
C TYR A 253 22.65 -2.89 14.10
N GLY A 254 22.43 -1.59 14.36
CA GLY A 254 23.33 -0.77 15.17
C GLY A 254 24.72 -0.63 14.55
N SER A 255 25.67 -0.05 15.28
CA SER A 255 27.02 0.31 14.80
C SER A 255 27.91 -0.89 14.40
N VAL A 256 27.47 -2.12 14.67
CA VAL A 256 28.24 -3.34 14.39
C VAL A 256 28.21 -3.76 12.92
N VAL A 257 27.20 -3.32 12.16
CA VAL A 257 27.13 -3.52 10.71
C VAL A 257 27.37 -2.16 10.03
N PRO A 258 28.55 -1.90 9.46
CA PRO A 258 28.89 -0.59 8.90
C PRO A 258 28.23 -0.34 7.53
N ASP A 259 27.98 -1.40 6.76
CA ASP A 259 27.27 -1.35 5.48
C ASP A 259 25.95 -2.10 5.61
N TYR A 260 24.87 -1.33 5.76
CA TYR A 260 23.52 -1.87 5.94
C TYR A 260 22.96 -2.55 4.69
N ALA A 261 23.38 -2.12 3.49
CA ALA A 261 22.97 -2.79 2.27
C ALA A 261 23.60 -4.18 2.23
N GLN A 262 24.93 -4.25 2.33
CA GLN A 262 25.64 -5.52 2.34
C GLN A 262 25.22 -6.43 3.50
N GLY A 263 25.05 -5.87 4.71
CA GLY A 263 24.56 -6.63 5.86
C GLY A 263 23.17 -7.23 5.63
N SER A 264 22.31 -6.57 4.87
CA SER A 264 20.99 -7.10 4.51
C SER A 264 21.06 -8.22 3.47
N LEU A 265 21.99 -8.13 2.51
CA LEU A 265 22.28 -9.22 1.56
C LEU A 265 22.81 -10.46 2.33
N ASP A 266 23.76 -10.23 3.24
CA ASP A 266 24.38 -11.27 4.06
C ASP A 266 23.35 -11.93 4.98
N ALA A 267 22.47 -11.14 5.60
CA ALA A 267 21.38 -11.64 6.44
C ALA A 267 20.47 -12.62 5.68
N VAL A 268 20.10 -12.30 4.44
CA VAL A 268 19.31 -13.19 3.56
C VAL A 268 20.08 -14.47 3.24
N ASP A 269 21.32 -14.35 2.77
CA ASP A 269 22.11 -15.52 2.33
C ASP A 269 22.50 -16.45 3.48
N ASN A 270 22.73 -15.90 4.68
CA ASN A 270 23.01 -16.69 5.88
C ASN A 270 21.73 -17.30 6.46
N THR A 271 20.61 -16.58 6.45
CA THR A 271 19.32 -17.16 6.87
C THR A 271 18.88 -18.28 5.94
N LYS A 272 19.16 -18.21 4.63
CA LYS A 272 18.89 -19.32 3.70
C LYS A 272 19.50 -20.63 4.18
N LYS A 273 20.76 -20.59 4.63
CA LYS A 273 21.46 -21.78 5.16
C LYS A 273 20.81 -22.28 6.46
N GLN A 274 20.44 -21.35 7.36
CA GLN A 274 19.72 -21.70 8.59
C GLN A 274 18.36 -22.34 8.29
N LEU A 275 17.62 -21.82 7.31
CA LEU A 275 16.32 -22.34 6.90
C LEU A 275 16.42 -23.79 6.40
N GLN A 276 17.41 -24.09 5.55
CA GLN A 276 17.67 -25.45 5.07
C GLN A 276 17.95 -26.42 6.23
N ASP A 277 18.77 -26.00 7.19
CA ASP A 277 19.11 -26.79 8.37
C ASP A 277 17.89 -27.02 9.28
N TYR A 278 17.11 -25.97 9.56
CA TYR A 278 15.97 -26.04 10.47
C TYR A 278 14.79 -26.82 9.87
N TYR A 279 14.48 -26.64 8.59
CA TYR A 279 13.45 -27.45 7.93
C TYR A 279 13.82 -28.93 7.91
N LYS A 280 15.10 -29.26 7.70
CA LYS A 280 15.57 -30.64 7.75
C LYS A 280 15.40 -31.24 9.15
N ARG A 281 15.77 -30.50 10.20
CA ARG A 281 15.71 -30.97 11.59
C ARG A 281 14.29 -31.09 12.13
N TYR A 282 13.46 -30.08 11.89
CA TYR A 282 12.19 -29.91 12.61
C TYR A 282 10.94 -30.15 11.76
N ALA A 283 11.06 -30.07 10.44
CA ALA A 283 9.96 -30.34 9.50
C ALA A 283 10.24 -31.55 8.59
N ASN A 284 11.33 -32.29 8.83
CA ASN A 284 11.77 -33.42 8.01
C ASN A 284 11.76 -33.13 6.49
N THR A 285 12.09 -31.89 6.12
CA THR A 285 12.01 -31.39 4.74
C THR A 285 13.37 -30.87 4.32
N THR A 286 13.89 -31.36 3.19
CA THR A 286 15.12 -30.84 2.59
C THR A 286 14.76 -29.82 1.51
N LEU A 287 15.20 -28.58 1.68
CA LEU A 287 14.97 -27.50 0.73
C LEU A 287 16.18 -27.34 -0.20
N THR A 288 15.95 -27.20 -1.51
CA THR A 288 16.98 -26.68 -2.42
C THR A 288 17.28 -25.22 -2.11
N ASP A 289 18.33 -24.66 -2.73
CA ASP A 289 18.65 -23.25 -2.58
C ASP A 289 17.49 -22.37 -3.07
N GLU A 290 16.92 -22.68 -4.23
CA GLU A 290 15.79 -21.95 -4.80
C GLU A 290 14.55 -22.02 -3.90
N GLN A 291 14.24 -23.20 -3.35
CA GLN A 291 13.11 -23.37 -2.44
C GLN A 291 13.31 -22.62 -1.12
N ALA A 292 14.53 -22.60 -0.59
CA ALA A 292 14.84 -21.88 0.63
C ALA A 292 14.78 -20.35 0.40
N TYR A 293 15.34 -19.84 -0.70
CA TYR A 293 15.23 -18.43 -1.05
C TYR A 293 13.79 -17.98 -1.33
N ALA A 294 13.00 -18.79 -2.06
CA ALA A 294 11.59 -18.48 -2.32
C ALA A 294 10.74 -18.40 -1.05
N LYS A 295 11.18 -19.02 0.05
CA LYS A 295 10.56 -18.88 1.37
C LYS A 295 11.01 -17.66 2.15
N LEU A 296 12.03 -16.92 1.72
CA LEU A 296 12.50 -15.74 2.44
C LEU A 296 11.84 -14.45 1.92
N GLY A 297 11.68 -13.50 2.83
CA GLY A 297 11.39 -12.11 2.51
C GLY A 297 12.42 -11.17 3.14
N THR A 298 12.50 -9.93 2.68
CA THR A 298 13.39 -8.90 3.25
C THR A 298 12.63 -7.60 3.50
N THR A 299 12.83 -7.01 4.68
CA THR A 299 12.13 -5.82 5.18
C THR A 299 13.13 -4.89 5.86
N PRO A 300 13.72 -3.91 5.16
CA PRO A 300 14.49 -2.84 5.78
C PRO A 300 13.61 -1.72 6.36
N SER A 301 14.18 -0.89 7.23
CA SER A 301 13.60 0.38 7.70
C SER A 301 14.09 1.51 6.80
N ILE A 302 13.19 2.20 6.10
CA ILE A 302 13.55 3.13 5.01
C ILE A 302 13.73 4.57 5.45
N GLY A 303 14.77 5.28 5.04
CA GLY A 303 15.02 6.65 5.51
C GLY A 303 15.59 6.68 6.94
N PHE A 304 15.17 7.62 7.79
CA PHE A 304 15.76 7.80 9.12
C PHE A 304 15.44 6.69 10.11
N GLU A 305 16.44 5.94 10.55
CA GLU A 305 16.24 4.87 11.52
C GLU A 305 16.59 5.30 12.94
N SER A 306 17.84 5.71 13.18
CA SER A 306 18.30 6.16 14.50
C SER A 306 19.55 7.04 14.42
N GLU A 307 19.90 7.77 15.48
CA GLU A 307 21.13 8.59 15.49
C GLU A 307 22.43 7.79 15.24
N ALA A 308 22.45 6.50 15.60
CA ALA A 308 23.60 5.62 15.38
C ALA A 308 23.76 5.18 13.92
N HIS A 309 22.65 5.14 13.16
CA HIS A 309 22.62 4.88 11.72
C HIS A 309 21.50 5.69 11.10
N PRO A 310 21.81 6.94 10.72
CA PRO A 310 20.77 7.93 10.55
C PRO A 310 20.00 7.78 9.25
N TYR A 311 20.48 7.11 8.19
CA TYR A 311 19.76 7.09 6.92
C TYR A 311 19.95 5.79 6.14
N PHE A 312 18.84 5.08 5.93
CA PHE A 312 18.73 4.04 4.92
C PHE A 312 18.25 4.66 3.60
N THR A 313 19.04 4.58 2.53
CA THR A 313 18.76 5.29 1.27
C THR A 313 18.13 4.40 0.20
N THR A 314 17.60 5.01 -0.87
CA THR A 314 17.10 4.30 -2.04
C THR A 314 18.18 3.50 -2.77
N ASP A 315 19.43 3.96 -2.76
CA ASP A 315 20.57 3.25 -3.37
C ASP A 315 20.88 1.96 -2.61
N MET A 316 20.84 2.02 -1.28
CA MET A 316 20.97 0.84 -0.43
C MET A 316 19.81 -0.12 -0.64
N PHE A 317 18.59 0.42 -0.75
CA PHE A 317 17.42 -0.42 -1.02
C PHE A 317 17.53 -1.11 -2.38
N ASN A 318 17.98 -0.41 -3.42
CA ASN A 318 18.15 -0.96 -4.75
C ASN A 318 19.09 -2.17 -4.76
N GLN A 319 20.19 -2.13 -4.02
CA GLN A 319 21.08 -3.31 -3.87
C GLN A 319 20.34 -4.53 -3.30
N ILE A 320 19.50 -4.31 -2.29
CA ILE A 320 18.64 -5.37 -1.72
C ILE A 320 17.64 -5.87 -2.76
N ILE A 321 17.01 -4.99 -3.54
CA ILE A 321 16.05 -5.38 -4.58
C ILE A 321 16.72 -6.22 -5.67
N GLN A 322 17.90 -5.83 -6.15
CA GLN A 322 18.63 -6.61 -7.16
C GLN A 322 19.04 -7.97 -6.62
N HIS A 323 19.50 -8.05 -5.36
CA HIS A 323 19.78 -9.33 -4.72
C HIS A 323 18.51 -10.18 -4.60
N ALA A 324 17.43 -9.62 -4.08
CA ALA A 324 16.16 -10.31 -3.89
C ALA A 324 15.61 -10.87 -5.22
N LYS A 325 15.69 -10.08 -6.30
CA LYS A 325 15.32 -10.49 -7.65
C LYS A 325 16.21 -11.63 -8.16
N SER A 326 17.53 -11.50 -8.01
CA SER A 326 18.50 -12.53 -8.45
C SER A 326 18.31 -13.86 -7.72
N LYS A 327 17.94 -13.82 -6.44
CA LYS A 327 17.69 -15.00 -5.60
C LYS A 327 16.26 -15.52 -5.70
N LYS A 328 15.37 -14.80 -6.37
CA LYS A 328 13.94 -15.12 -6.49
C LYS A 328 13.28 -15.29 -5.12
N LEU A 329 13.48 -14.32 -4.23
CA LEU A 329 12.81 -14.30 -2.93
C LEU A 329 11.29 -14.36 -3.07
N GLY A 330 10.58 -14.68 -2.00
CA GLY A 330 9.10 -14.66 -2.00
C GLY A 330 8.52 -13.28 -1.72
N MET A 331 9.25 -12.41 -1.02
CA MET A 331 8.73 -11.09 -0.65
C MET A 331 9.81 -10.01 -0.53
N VAL A 332 9.46 -8.82 -0.98
CA VAL A 332 10.10 -7.56 -0.60
C VAL A 332 9.09 -6.73 0.18
N SER A 333 9.50 -6.16 1.30
CA SER A 333 8.71 -5.25 2.12
C SER A 333 9.63 -4.14 2.65
N TYR A 334 9.09 -3.23 3.46
CA TYR A 334 9.85 -2.25 4.22
C TYR A 334 8.98 -1.61 5.31
N TRP A 335 9.63 -1.05 6.33
CA TRP A 335 9.02 -0.19 7.33
C TRP A 335 9.30 1.30 7.01
N SER A 336 8.32 2.09 6.54
CA SER A 336 6.92 1.72 6.24
C SER A 336 6.33 2.61 5.15
N MET A 337 5.17 2.23 4.60
CA MET A 337 4.42 3.03 3.64
C MET A 337 3.99 4.38 4.20
N ASN A 338 3.72 4.51 5.51
CA ASN A 338 3.38 5.80 6.11
C ASN A 338 4.53 6.81 5.93
N ARG A 339 5.78 6.33 6.06
CA ARG A 339 6.99 7.13 5.86
C ARG A 339 7.19 7.46 4.39
N ASP A 340 7.05 6.46 3.53
CA ASP A 340 7.24 6.61 2.07
C ASP A 340 6.15 7.47 1.42
N ALA A 341 4.92 7.44 1.96
CA ALA A 341 3.84 8.33 1.55
C ALA A 341 3.99 9.75 2.10
N ILE A 342 4.99 10.00 2.97
CA ILE A 342 5.26 11.27 3.66
C ILE A 342 4.01 11.73 4.44
N VAL A 343 3.41 10.81 5.20
CA VAL A 343 2.25 11.10 6.07
C VAL A 343 2.58 10.98 7.56
N ASP A 344 3.80 10.62 7.90
CA ASP A 344 4.30 10.36 9.26
C ASP A 344 4.83 11.61 10.00
N GLY A 345 4.61 12.80 9.44
CA GLY A 345 5.16 14.04 10.00
C GLY A 345 6.68 14.20 9.80
N GLY A 346 7.29 13.45 8.88
CA GLY A 346 8.71 13.55 8.54
C GLY A 346 9.63 12.71 9.42
N GLN A 347 9.07 11.84 10.29
CA GLN A 347 9.86 10.92 11.11
C GLN A 347 10.81 10.08 10.26
N GLY A 348 10.34 9.65 9.10
CA GLY A 348 11.11 8.83 8.18
C GLY A 348 12.14 9.57 7.35
N GLN A 349 12.10 10.91 7.34
CA GLN A 349 12.99 11.76 6.54
C GLN A 349 13.12 11.31 5.07
N VAL A 350 12.06 10.72 4.53
CA VAL A 350 11.91 10.37 3.12
C VAL A 350 11.77 11.67 2.33
N LYS A 351 12.51 11.80 1.23
CA LYS A 351 12.64 13.07 0.50
C LYS A 351 11.50 13.27 -0.50
N ASN A 352 11.10 12.19 -1.17
CA ASN A 352 10.05 12.23 -2.18
C ASN A 352 9.01 11.15 -1.91
N GLN A 353 7.75 11.50 -2.15
CA GLN A 353 6.64 10.57 -1.95
C GLN A 353 6.80 9.35 -2.87
N TYR A 354 6.77 8.16 -2.27
CA TYR A 354 6.89 6.84 -2.90
C TYR A 354 8.26 6.52 -3.53
N GLU A 355 9.33 7.18 -3.09
CA GLU A 355 10.67 6.93 -3.66
C GLU A 355 11.18 5.51 -3.36
N PHE A 356 10.86 4.95 -2.18
CA PHE A 356 11.24 3.58 -1.86
C PHE A 356 10.34 2.56 -2.54
N LEU A 357 9.03 2.83 -2.64
CA LEU A 357 8.10 1.98 -3.38
C LEU A 357 8.52 1.82 -4.84
N THR A 358 8.94 2.91 -5.47
CA THR A 358 9.41 2.90 -6.87
C THR A 358 10.62 1.96 -7.04
N VAL A 359 11.48 1.86 -6.03
CA VAL A 359 12.61 0.92 -6.02
C VAL A 359 12.10 -0.51 -5.74
N ALA A 360 11.21 -0.68 -4.76
CA ALA A 360 10.66 -1.99 -4.40
C ALA A 360 9.93 -2.69 -5.55
N GLN A 361 9.15 -1.94 -6.35
CA GLN A 361 8.36 -2.49 -7.46
C GLN A 361 9.21 -3.18 -8.53
N GLN A 362 10.49 -2.82 -8.65
CA GLN A 362 11.43 -3.46 -9.58
C GLN A 362 11.65 -4.94 -9.30
N PHE A 363 11.34 -5.39 -8.07
CA PHE A 363 11.39 -6.80 -7.67
C PHE A 363 10.44 -7.67 -8.49
N THR A 364 9.22 -7.19 -8.73
CA THR A 364 8.16 -7.91 -9.47
C THR A 364 8.03 -7.49 -10.92
N ASP A 365 8.76 -6.46 -11.36
CA ASP A 365 8.78 -6.06 -12.76
C ASP A 365 9.42 -7.15 -13.62
N GLU A 366 8.65 -7.69 -14.58
CA GLU A 366 9.11 -8.67 -15.57
C GLU A 366 10.14 -8.09 -16.57
N SER A 367 10.51 -6.81 -16.45
CA SER A 367 11.65 -6.28 -17.19
C SER A 367 12.93 -6.89 -16.65
N ASP A 368 13.42 -7.92 -17.34
CA ASP A 368 14.72 -8.58 -17.14
C ASP A 368 15.92 -7.67 -17.47
N GLU A 369 15.73 -6.36 -17.59
CA GLU A 369 16.84 -5.41 -17.77
C GLU A 369 17.53 -5.16 -16.42
N PRO A 370 18.79 -5.57 -16.24
CA PRO A 370 19.55 -5.23 -15.04
C PRO A 370 19.69 -3.70 -14.97
N ILE A 371 19.26 -3.08 -13.86
CA ILE A 371 19.31 -1.62 -13.66
C ILE A 371 20.72 -1.12 -13.33
N ASP A 372 21.76 -1.91 -13.62
CA ASP A 372 23.15 -1.48 -13.44
C ASP A 372 23.58 -0.37 -14.43
N GLN A 373 22.65 0.18 -15.25
CA GLN A 373 22.89 1.33 -16.12
C GLN A 373 21.66 2.25 -16.28
N LEU A 374 20.93 2.61 -15.21
CA LEU A 374 20.04 3.78 -15.33
C LEU A 374 20.90 5.05 -15.32
N ASP A 375 21.24 5.54 -16.51
CA ASP A 375 22.00 6.78 -16.63
C ASP A 375 21.18 8.00 -16.17
N ARG A 376 21.91 9.07 -15.85
CA ARG A 376 21.33 10.40 -15.64
C ARG A 376 20.49 10.79 -16.87
N PRO A 377 19.32 11.43 -16.71
CA PRO A 377 18.44 11.70 -17.84
C PRO A 377 19.12 12.51 -18.93
N SER A 378 18.68 12.29 -20.17
CA SER A 378 19.06 13.13 -21.29
C SER A 378 18.53 14.55 -21.11
N ILE A 379 19.14 15.50 -21.82
CA ILE A 379 18.74 16.92 -21.74
C ILE A 379 17.32 17.06 -22.30
N PRO A 380 16.36 17.66 -21.56
CA PRO A 380 15.01 17.89 -22.07
C PRO A 380 15.03 18.72 -23.35
N ALA A 381 14.32 18.27 -24.37
CA ALA A 381 14.30 18.90 -25.70
C ALA A 381 12.98 19.63 -25.98
N GLY A 382 13.02 20.58 -26.92
CA GLY A 382 11.81 21.22 -27.45
C GLY A 382 11.14 22.21 -26.50
N LEU A 383 11.87 22.73 -25.51
CA LEU A 383 11.38 23.83 -24.65
C LEU A 383 10.90 25.02 -25.50
N ASN A 384 9.62 25.37 -25.36
CA ASN A 384 8.94 26.46 -26.03
C ASN A 384 7.92 27.13 -25.09
N ALA A 385 7.45 28.32 -25.47
CA ALA A 385 6.46 29.07 -24.72
C ALA A 385 5.16 29.25 -25.52
N SER A 386 4.06 29.29 -24.80
CA SER A 386 2.69 29.49 -25.29
C SER A 386 1.93 30.38 -24.30
N SER A 387 0.75 30.85 -24.70
CA SER A 387 -0.16 31.63 -23.84
C SER A 387 0.54 32.77 -23.08
N ILE A 388 1.39 33.52 -23.79
CA ILE A 388 2.16 34.63 -23.21
C ILE A 388 1.21 35.80 -22.96
N THR A 389 1.07 36.20 -21.71
CA THR A 389 0.28 37.35 -21.30
C THR A 389 1.19 38.45 -20.74
N LYS A 390 0.61 39.50 -20.16
CA LYS A 390 1.36 40.53 -19.43
C LYS A 390 1.93 40.03 -18.09
N ASN A 391 1.38 38.96 -17.52
CA ASN A 391 1.74 38.48 -16.18
C ASN A 391 1.88 36.96 -16.07
N SER A 392 1.84 36.23 -17.19
CA SER A 392 2.05 34.79 -17.20
C SER A 392 2.63 34.28 -18.52
N VAL A 393 3.26 33.11 -18.46
CA VAL A 393 3.78 32.34 -19.59
C VAL A 393 3.53 30.85 -19.33
N VAL A 394 3.04 30.10 -20.32
CA VAL A 394 2.98 28.64 -20.26
C VAL A 394 4.15 28.05 -21.04
N LEU A 395 5.00 27.30 -20.37
CA LEU A 395 6.13 26.58 -20.94
C LEU A 395 5.72 25.15 -21.30
N ASN A 396 6.19 24.64 -22.44
CA ASN A 396 6.00 23.25 -22.86
C ASN A 396 7.30 22.67 -23.40
N TRP A 397 7.49 21.36 -23.29
CA TRP A 397 8.63 20.64 -23.85
C TRP A 397 8.24 19.22 -24.27
N SER A 398 9.18 18.49 -24.88
CA SER A 398 9.00 17.07 -25.24
C SER A 398 9.37 16.18 -24.06
N ASN A 399 8.67 15.06 -23.89
CA ASN A 399 9.08 14.06 -22.91
C ASN A 399 10.44 13.45 -23.28
N ASN A 400 11.26 13.19 -22.26
CA ASN A 400 12.40 12.28 -22.36
C ASN A 400 11.95 10.86 -22.74
N ASP A 401 12.89 10.00 -23.17
CA ASP A 401 12.58 8.60 -23.42
C ASP A 401 12.01 7.96 -22.14
N SER A 402 10.90 7.23 -22.28
CA SER A 402 10.25 6.51 -21.19
C SER A 402 11.19 5.60 -20.40
N LYS A 403 12.24 5.07 -21.03
CA LYS A 403 13.27 4.23 -20.41
C LYS A 403 14.13 4.96 -19.39
N GLU A 404 14.25 6.29 -19.50
CA GLU A 404 15.04 7.12 -18.59
C GLU A 404 14.33 7.36 -17.23
N LYS A 405 13.05 6.96 -17.12
CA LYS A 405 12.24 7.02 -15.89
C LYS A 405 12.27 8.39 -15.20
N VAL A 406 12.14 9.47 -15.97
CA VAL A 406 12.08 10.84 -15.45
C VAL A 406 10.90 10.99 -14.49
N THR A 407 11.18 11.38 -13.25
CA THR A 407 10.18 11.55 -12.17
C THR A 407 9.57 12.95 -12.18
N HIS A 408 10.38 13.96 -12.52
CA HIS A 408 9.95 15.35 -12.66
C HIS A 408 10.98 16.19 -13.42
N TYR A 409 10.58 17.40 -13.76
CA TYR A 409 11.42 18.44 -14.33
C TYR A 409 11.60 19.59 -13.33
N GLU A 410 12.78 20.20 -13.32
CA GLU A 410 13.06 21.44 -12.60
C GLU A 410 13.02 22.63 -13.56
N ILE A 411 12.28 23.68 -13.19
CA ILE A 411 12.08 24.86 -14.05
C ILE A 411 12.83 26.04 -13.46
N TYR A 412 13.64 26.70 -14.30
CA TYR A 412 14.44 27.86 -13.94
C TYR A 412 14.03 29.08 -14.76
N ARG A 413 13.94 30.23 -14.09
CA ARG A 413 13.77 31.56 -14.68
C ARG A 413 14.90 32.46 -14.21
N ASP A 414 15.59 33.09 -15.15
CA ASP A 414 16.74 33.97 -14.89
C ASP A 414 17.80 33.31 -13.98
N ASN A 415 18.07 32.03 -14.25
CA ASN A 415 18.97 31.14 -13.48
C ASN A 415 18.51 30.78 -12.06
N VAL A 416 17.30 31.15 -11.64
CA VAL A 416 16.73 30.76 -10.34
C VAL A 416 15.65 29.69 -10.55
N LYS A 417 15.69 28.61 -9.75
CA LYS A 417 14.64 27.59 -9.78
C LYS A 417 13.33 28.19 -9.27
N ILE A 418 12.28 28.14 -10.08
CA ILE A 418 10.95 28.70 -9.74
C ILE A 418 9.90 27.63 -9.45
N GLY A 419 10.18 26.37 -9.79
CA GLY A 419 9.24 25.28 -9.53
C GLY A 419 9.70 23.95 -10.12
N THR A 420 8.81 22.96 -10.02
CA THR A 420 8.94 21.65 -10.65
C THR A 420 7.66 21.27 -11.38
N SER A 421 7.74 20.36 -12.34
CA SER A 421 6.58 19.77 -12.99
C SER A 421 6.76 18.28 -13.20
N LYS A 422 5.69 17.50 -12.94
CA LYS A 422 5.65 16.06 -13.24
C LYS A 422 5.22 15.77 -14.68
N THR A 423 4.75 16.79 -15.40
CA THR A 423 4.31 16.70 -16.79
C THR A 423 5.19 17.61 -17.65
N ASN A 424 5.03 17.55 -18.97
CA ASN A 424 5.82 18.34 -19.90
C ASN A 424 5.33 19.79 -20.11
N THR A 425 4.65 20.35 -19.10
CA THR A 425 4.13 21.71 -19.11
C THR A 425 4.28 22.38 -17.74
N PHE A 426 4.43 23.71 -17.73
CA PHE A 426 4.52 24.53 -16.51
C PHE A 426 4.00 25.95 -16.78
N GLU A 427 3.08 26.44 -15.95
CA GLU A 427 2.61 27.83 -16.00
C GLU A 427 3.35 28.69 -14.98
N ASP A 428 4.06 29.69 -15.46
CA ASP A 428 4.69 30.72 -14.63
C ASP A 428 3.79 31.96 -14.56
N GLN A 429 3.42 32.37 -13.35
CA GLN A 429 2.46 33.45 -13.08
C GLN A 429 3.13 34.60 -12.32
N ASN A 430 2.38 35.70 -12.14
CA ASN A 430 2.81 36.91 -11.42
C ASN A 430 4.04 37.59 -12.03
N LEU A 431 4.19 37.50 -13.36
CA LEU A 431 5.24 38.16 -14.11
C LEU A 431 4.97 39.66 -14.26
N LYS A 432 6.03 40.43 -14.49
CA LYS A 432 5.94 41.84 -14.87
C LYS A 432 5.69 41.94 -16.37
N ALA A 433 4.88 42.92 -16.76
CA ALA A 433 4.59 43.20 -18.16
C ALA A 433 5.81 43.76 -18.90
N ASN A 434 5.85 43.61 -20.23
CA ASN A 434 6.92 44.08 -21.12
C ASN A 434 8.34 43.68 -20.65
N THR A 435 8.47 42.56 -19.94
CA THR A 435 9.72 42.10 -19.33
C THR A 435 10.16 40.82 -20.01
N THR A 436 11.44 40.77 -20.40
CA THR A 436 12.04 39.56 -20.96
C THR A 436 12.55 38.69 -19.81
N TYR A 437 12.12 37.43 -19.81
CA TYR A 437 12.56 36.39 -18.90
C TYR A 437 13.27 35.30 -19.70
N THR A 438 14.30 34.69 -19.12
CA THR A 438 14.98 33.54 -19.74
C THR A 438 14.69 32.27 -18.96
N TYR A 439 14.18 31.25 -19.65
CA TYR A 439 13.82 29.96 -19.08
C TYR A 439 14.74 28.84 -19.53
N LYS A 440 14.97 27.87 -18.63
CA LYS A 440 15.60 26.59 -18.94
C LYS A 440 15.13 25.51 -17.98
N ILE A 441 15.23 24.25 -18.39
CA ILE A 441 14.73 23.11 -17.61
C ILE A 441 15.76 22.00 -17.47
N LYS A 442 15.57 21.14 -16.47
CA LYS A 442 16.32 19.89 -16.25
C LYS A 442 15.35 18.74 -16.01
N ALA A 443 15.71 17.53 -16.44
CA ALA A 443 15.02 16.30 -16.08
C ALA A 443 15.69 15.64 -14.88
N VAL A 444 14.90 14.99 -14.02
CA VAL A 444 15.38 14.29 -12.83
C VAL A 444 14.85 12.87 -12.82
N ASN A 445 15.72 11.90 -12.55
CA ASN A 445 15.33 10.51 -12.24
C ASN A 445 16.02 10.06 -10.94
N ALA A 446 15.94 8.76 -10.64
CA ALA A 446 16.54 8.19 -9.42
C ALA A 446 18.08 8.30 -9.38
N THR A 447 18.76 8.39 -10.53
CA THR A 447 20.24 8.40 -10.60
C THR A 447 20.83 9.80 -10.74
N GLY A 448 20.02 10.80 -11.08
CA GLY A 448 20.44 12.20 -10.97
C GLY A 448 19.65 13.17 -11.84
N THR A 449 20.28 14.31 -12.09
CA THR A 449 19.68 15.45 -12.80
C THR A 449 20.45 15.75 -14.09
N SER A 450 19.73 15.86 -15.21
CA SER A 450 20.31 16.20 -16.52
C SER A 450 21.06 17.55 -16.51
N ASP A 451 21.79 17.82 -17.58
CA ASP A 451 22.20 19.18 -17.90
C ASP A 451 20.99 20.02 -18.34
N PHE A 452 21.17 21.33 -18.41
CA PHE A 452 20.11 22.26 -18.81
C PHE A 452 19.73 22.10 -20.29
N SER A 453 18.45 22.29 -20.58
CA SER A 453 17.95 22.54 -21.94
C SER A 453 18.58 23.80 -22.56
N GLN A 454 18.26 24.07 -23.82
CA GLN A 454 18.51 25.39 -24.41
C GLN A 454 17.81 26.49 -23.61
N ASP A 455 18.41 27.67 -23.58
CA ASP A 455 17.78 28.88 -23.04
C ASP A 455 16.63 29.32 -23.95
N LEU A 456 15.48 29.64 -23.34
CA LEU A 456 14.31 30.19 -23.98
C LEU A 456 14.02 31.59 -23.45
N SER A 457 14.30 32.63 -24.24
CA SER A 457 13.92 34.00 -23.91
C SER A 457 12.49 34.30 -24.33
N VAL A 458 11.65 34.70 -23.38
CA VAL A 458 10.25 35.05 -23.59
C VAL A 458 10.00 36.44 -23.06
N LYS A 459 9.39 37.30 -23.89
CA LYS A 459 8.99 38.64 -23.48
C LYS A 459 7.49 38.67 -23.19
N THR A 460 7.11 39.01 -21.97
CA THR A 460 5.70 39.21 -21.61
C THR A 460 5.10 40.34 -22.43
N SER A 461 3.79 40.26 -22.69
CA SER A 461 3.07 41.32 -23.39
C SER A 461 3.14 42.62 -22.60
N THR A 462 2.99 43.75 -23.30
CA THR A 462 2.89 45.05 -22.65
C THR A 462 1.68 45.11 -21.73
N ASP A 463 1.79 45.90 -20.68
CA ASP A 463 0.61 46.34 -19.94
C ASP A 463 -0.08 47.33 -20.89
N ASN A 464 -1.00 46.85 -21.73
CA ASN A 464 -1.84 47.75 -22.51
C ASN A 464 -2.84 48.41 -21.55
N THR A 465 -2.32 49.28 -20.67
CA THR A 465 -3.08 50.28 -19.92
C THR A 465 -3.44 51.47 -20.81
N GLN A 466 -2.92 51.54 -22.03
CA GLN A 466 -3.34 52.50 -23.04
C GLN A 466 -3.97 51.75 -24.20
N GLY A 467 -5.29 51.57 -24.13
CA GLY A 467 -6.05 51.09 -25.27
C GLY A 467 -6.13 52.16 -26.33
N ASP A 468 -5.67 51.85 -27.54
CA ASP A 468 -5.96 52.64 -28.73
C ASP A 468 -7.48 52.90 -28.84
N THR A 469 -7.86 53.98 -29.52
CA THR A 469 -9.28 54.27 -29.70
C THR A 469 -9.93 53.16 -30.52
N TRP A 470 -11.08 52.66 -30.06
CA TRP A 470 -11.83 51.66 -30.83
C TRP A 470 -12.07 52.19 -32.25
N THR A 471 -11.75 51.37 -33.25
CA THR A 471 -11.72 51.75 -34.66
C THR A 471 -12.52 50.73 -35.47
N LEU A 472 -13.50 51.23 -36.22
CA LEU A 472 -14.32 50.42 -37.12
C LEU A 472 -13.43 49.69 -38.15
N GLY A 473 -13.66 48.40 -38.36
CA GLY A 473 -12.87 47.56 -39.27
C GLY A 473 -11.55 47.02 -38.71
N HIS A 474 -11.14 47.41 -37.50
CA HIS A 474 -9.97 46.83 -36.85
C HIS A 474 -10.26 45.43 -36.31
N SER A 475 -9.27 44.55 -36.32
CA SER A 475 -9.38 43.19 -35.78
C SER A 475 -8.79 43.11 -34.38
N TYR A 476 -9.63 42.82 -33.39
CA TYR A 476 -9.30 42.70 -31.98
C TYR A 476 -9.17 41.24 -31.57
N LYS A 477 -8.26 40.96 -30.64
CA LYS A 477 -8.06 39.66 -29.99
C LYS A 477 -8.63 39.68 -28.58
N VAL A 478 -9.00 38.52 -28.05
CA VAL A 478 -9.40 38.37 -26.64
C VAL A 478 -8.33 38.99 -25.74
N GLY A 479 -8.74 39.87 -24.84
CA GLY A 479 -7.87 40.56 -23.88
C GLY A 479 -7.40 41.94 -24.31
N ASP A 480 -7.55 42.34 -25.58
CA ASP A 480 -7.24 43.71 -26.04
C ASP A 480 -8.05 44.73 -25.25
N ILE A 481 -7.44 45.86 -24.89
CA ILE A 481 -8.11 46.99 -24.25
C ILE A 481 -8.20 48.13 -25.26
N VAL A 482 -9.37 48.74 -25.39
CA VAL A 482 -9.61 49.90 -26.26
C VAL A 482 -10.26 51.03 -25.47
N THR A 483 -10.06 52.27 -25.92
CA THR A 483 -10.80 53.43 -25.41
C THR A 483 -11.95 53.75 -26.35
N TYR A 484 -13.18 53.81 -25.84
CA TYR A 484 -14.35 54.26 -26.60
C TYR A 484 -15.19 55.21 -25.75
N LYS A 485 -15.47 56.41 -26.27
CA LYS A 485 -16.15 57.50 -25.54
C LYS A 485 -15.52 57.79 -24.15
N GLY A 486 -14.18 57.71 -24.06
CA GLY A 486 -13.43 57.98 -22.83
C GLY A 486 -13.49 56.86 -21.77
N VAL A 487 -14.11 55.72 -22.08
CA VAL A 487 -14.17 54.54 -21.20
C VAL A 487 -13.33 53.42 -21.80
N GLN A 488 -12.65 52.66 -20.95
CA GLN A 488 -11.87 51.51 -21.38
C GLN A 488 -12.72 50.23 -21.38
N TYR A 489 -12.52 49.42 -22.42
CA TYR A 489 -13.20 48.14 -22.60
C TYR A 489 -12.21 47.06 -22.99
N ARG A 490 -12.40 45.86 -22.45
CA ARG A 490 -11.65 44.64 -22.74
C ARG A 490 -12.41 43.77 -23.73
N CYS A 491 -11.75 43.36 -24.80
CA CYS A 491 -12.29 42.42 -25.79
C CYS A 491 -12.45 41.02 -25.16
N LEU A 492 -13.66 40.45 -25.24
CA LEU A 492 -14.02 39.15 -24.68
C LEU A 492 -13.91 38.01 -25.70
N GLN A 493 -14.07 38.33 -26.99
CA GLN A 493 -14.07 37.39 -28.09
C GLN A 493 -13.34 38.01 -29.27
N SER A 494 -12.39 37.30 -29.89
CA SER A 494 -11.65 37.84 -31.06
C SER A 494 -12.61 38.14 -32.21
N HIS A 495 -12.54 39.33 -32.79
CA HIS A 495 -13.45 39.76 -33.86
C HIS A 495 -12.88 40.91 -34.69
N THR A 496 -13.42 41.11 -35.89
CA THR A 496 -13.25 42.36 -36.65
C THR A 496 -14.43 43.28 -36.36
N ALA A 497 -14.17 44.54 -36.00
CA ALA A 497 -15.19 45.49 -35.58
C ALA A 497 -16.11 45.92 -36.73
N TYR A 498 -17.43 45.81 -36.51
CA TYR A 498 -18.48 46.29 -37.41
C TYR A 498 -19.33 47.37 -36.73
N ALA A 499 -20.10 48.11 -37.53
CA ALA A 499 -21.06 49.08 -37.00
C ALA A 499 -22.13 48.34 -36.17
N GLY A 500 -22.43 48.83 -34.97
CA GLY A 500 -23.27 48.15 -33.99
C GLY A 500 -22.50 47.26 -33.01
N TRP A 501 -21.18 47.09 -33.19
CA TRP A 501 -20.31 46.32 -32.30
C TRP A 501 -19.45 47.22 -31.38
N GLU A 502 -19.92 48.45 -31.17
CA GLU A 502 -19.23 49.42 -30.33
C GLU A 502 -19.15 48.93 -28.87
N PRO A 503 -18.06 49.24 -28.15
CA PRO A 503 -17.84 48.67 -26.82
C PRO A 503 -18.90 48.97 -25.76
N ASP A 504 -19.64 50.07 -25.88
CA ASP A 504 -20.69 50.46 -24.94
C ASP A 504 -22.02 49.74 -25.14
N ILE A 505 -22.23 49.08 -26.28
CA ILE A 505 -23.51 48.42 -26.63
C ILE A 505 -23.38 46.93 -26.93
N SER A 506 -22.17 46.39 -26.99
CA SER A 506 -21.91 44.98 -27.28
C SER A 506 -21.28 44.23 -26.11
N PRO A 507 -22.04 43.94 -25.04
CA PRO A 507 -21.52 43.33 -23.81
C PRO A 507 -21.03 41.89 -23.99
N THR A 508 -21.41 41.23 -25.08
CA THR A 508 -20.90 39.88 -25.44
C THR A 508 -19.50 39.92 -26.05
N LEU A 509 -19.10 41.06 -26.62
CA LEU A 509 -17.80 41.28 -27.27
C LEU A 509 -16.86 42.11 -26.39
N TRP A 510 -17.41 42.94 -25.50
CA TRP A 510 -16.66 43.91 -24.71
C TRP A 510 -17.10 43.92 -23.25
N ALA A 511 -16.14 43.93 -22.32
CA ALA A 511 -16.38 44.19 -20.91
C ALA A 511 -15.74 45.52 -20.49
N ARG A 512 -16.49 46.38 -19.80
CA ARG A 512 -15.94 47.62 -19.25
C ARG A 512 -14.81 47.30 -18.24
N VAL A 513 -13.69 48.00 -18.37
CA VAL A 513 -12.57 47.95 -17.41
C VAL A 513 -12.78 49.07 -16.40
N TYR A 514 -12.74 48.73 -15.10
CA TYR A 514 -12.85 49.66 -13.99
C TYR A 514 -11.49 50.04 -13.44
#